data_AF-A0A6N7PXI3-F1
#
_entry.id   AF-A0A6N7PXI3-F1
#
_cell.length_a   1.000
_cell.length_b   1.000
_cell.length_c   1.000
_cell.angle_alpha   90.00
_cell.angle_beta   90.00
_cell.angle_gamma   90.00
#
_symmetry.space_group_name_H-M   'P 1'
#
loop_
_entity.id
_entity.type
_entity.pdbx_description
1 polymer ?
#
loop_
_entity_poly.entity_id
_entity_poly.type
_entity_poly.pdbx_seq_one_letter_code
_entity_poly.pdbx_strand_id
1 'polypeptide(L)' 'MVSATQQSSRIRKRKARRAGTARKRDLRAHGTPKFPIHLEGYDPNAPDARPTAASATAKK' A
#
# COMPACT_ATOMS: atom_id res chain seq x y z
N MET A 1 -3.04 15.36 40.21
CA MET A 1 -1.85 14.69 39.65
C MET A 1 -2.29 13.48 38.83
N VAL A 2 -1.84 13.30 37.59
CA VAL A 2 -2.23 12.15 36.75
C VAL A 2 -1.27 10.99 37.02
N SER A 3 -1.79 9.77 37.25
CA SER A 3 -0.94 8.61 37.57
C SER A 3 0.03 8.26 36.44
N ALA A 4 1.20 7.72 36.78
CA ALA A 4 2.22 7.32 35.82
C ALA A 4 1.70 6.33 34.75
N THR A 5 0.76 5.47 35.12
CA THR A 5 0.07 4.53 34.21
C THR A 5 -0.79 5.26 33.17
N GLN A 6 -1.52 6.30 33.58
CA GLN A 6 -2.28 7.13 32.65
C GLN A 6 -1.38 7.93 31.70
N GLN A 7 -0.24 8.42 32.19
CA GLN A 7 0.74 9.12 31.35
C GLN A 7 1.34 8.19 30.29
N SER A 8 1.84 7.02 30.70
CA SER A 8 2.48 6.07 29.78
C SER A 8 1.50 5.48 28.74
N SER A 9 0.26 5.20 29.14
CA SER A 9 -0.79 4.73 28.21
C SER A 9 -1.15 5.79 27.17
N ARG A 10 -1.29 7.07 27.57
CA ARG A 10 -1.50 8.19 26.64
C ARG A 10 -0.35 8.35 25.66
N ILE A 11 0.90 8.24 26.13
CA ILE A 11 2.08 8.32 25.26
C ILE A 11 2.11 7.18 24.25
N ARG A 12 1.82 5.94 24.67
CA ARG A 12 1.76 4.77 23.77
C ARG A 12 0.69 4.94 22.70
N LYS A 13 -0.53 5.35 23.07
CA LYS A 13 -1.61 5.64 22.11
C LYS A 13 -1.21 6.71 21.10
N ARG A 14 -0.56 7.78 21.55
CA ARG A 14 -0.05 8.86 20.68
C ARG A 14 0.99 8.35 19.68
N LYS A 15 1.97 7.56 20.15
CA LYS A 15 3.03 6.99 19.30
C LYS A 15 2.46 6.02 18.26
N ALA A 16 1.55 5.13 18.66
CA ALA A 16 0.87 4.20 17.76
C ALA A 16 0.12 4.94 16.65
N ARG A 17 -0.65 5.98 16.99
CA ARG A 17 -1.36 6.82 16.00
C ARG A 17 -0.40 7.49 15.03
N ARG A 18 0.69 8.11 15.52
CA ARG A 18 1.68 8.79 14.67
C ARG A 18 2.35 7.81 13.70
N ALA A 19 2.76 6.64 14.19
CA ALA A 19 3.37 5.60 13.36
C ALA A 19 2.40 5.07 12.29
N GLY A 20 1.13 4.83 12.64
CA GLY A 20 0.12 4.40 11.68
C GLY A 20 -0.11 5.41 10.55
N THR A 21 -0.19 6.70 10.87
CA THR A 21 -0.35 7.76 9.86
C THR A 21 0.87 7.88 8.95
N ALA A 22 2.09 7.82 9.50
CA ALA A 22 3.33 7.85 8.73
C ALA A 22 3.39 6.65 7.78
N ARG A 23 3.25 5.43 8.30
CA ARG A 23 3.25 4.19 7.50
C ARG A 23 2.21 4.23 6.37
N LYS A 24 1.01 4.77 6.61
CA LYS A 24 -0.03 4.92 5.58
C LYS A 24 0.38 5.92 4.48
N ARG A 25 1.13 6.97 4.81
CA ARG A 25 1.65 7.92 3.81
C ARG A 25 2.79 7.30 3.02
N ASP A 26 3.70 6.62 3.71
CA ASP A 26 4.85 5.97 3.09
C ASP A 26 4.40 4.86 2.13
N LEU A 27 3.43 4.03 2.54
CA LEU A 27 2.84 3.00 1.65
C LEU A 27 2.05 3.59 0.48
N ARG A 28 1.56 4.83 0.55
CA ARG A 28 0.95 5.48 -0.61
C ARG A 28 1.99 6.02 -1.58
N ALA A 29 3.10 6.55 -1.06
CA ALA A 29 4.19 7.10 -1.87
C ALA A 29 5.08 6.02 -2.48
N HIS A 30 5.34 4.95 -1.72
CA HIS A 30 6.32 3.89 -2.02
C HIS A 30 5.70 2.49 -2.10
N GLY A 31 4.37 2.38 -2.04
CA GLY A 31 3.68 1.10 -2.20
C GLY A 31 3.75 0.60 -3.65
N THR A 32 2.65 0.04 -4.14
CA THR A 32 2.59 -0.39 -5.54
C THR A 32 2.70 0.82 -6.47
N PRO A 33 3.68 0.85 -7.39
CA PRO A 33 3.79 1.91 -8.37
C PRO A 33 2.51 2.02 -9.19
N LYS A 34 2.18 3.24 -9.62
CA LYS A 34 0.96 3.53 -10.41
C LYS A 34 0.93 2.77 -11.73
N PHE A 35 2.10 2.45 -12.26
CA PHE A 35 2.29 1.67 -13.48
C PHE A 35 2.73 0.25 -13.11
N PRO A 36 2.24 -0.77 -13.84
CA PRO A 36 2.74 -2.13 -13.69
C PRO A 36 4.24 -2.14 -14.01
N ILE A 37 5.08 -2.53 -13.04
CA ILE A 37 6.47 -2.84 -13.32
C ILE A 37 6.50 -4.30 -13.76
N HIS A 38 6.72 -4.51 -15.04
CA HIS A 38 6.98 -5.82 -15.59
C HIS A 38 8.42 -6.21 -15.24
N LEU A 39 8.61 -7.36 -14.59
CA LEU A 39 9.94 -7.90 -14.35
C LEU A 39 10.58 -8.31 -15.68
N GLU A 40 11.92 -8.37 -15.74
CA GLU A 40 12.62 -8.85 -16.93
C GLU A 40 12.14 -10.26 -17.31
N GLY A 41 11.77 -10.46 -18.57
CA GLY A 41 11.21 -11.72 -19.08
C GLY A 41 9.68 -11.86 -18.98
N TYR A 42 8.96 -10.85 -18.49
CA TYR A 42 7.49 -10.85 -18.55
C TYR A 42 6.99 -10.67 -19.98
N ASP A 43 6.27 -11.67 -20.50
CA ASP A 43 5.58 -11.61 -21.80
C ASP A 43 4.10 -11.21 -21.58
N PRO A 44 3.67 -10.02 -22.07
CA PRO A 44 2.28 -9.57 -21.96
C PRO A 44 1.27 -10.44 -22.73
N ASN A 45 1.74 -11.26 -23.69
CA ASN A 45 0.90 -12.11 -24.53
C ASN A 45 0.89 -13.58 -24.10
N ALA A 46 1.55 -13.91 -22.98
CA ALA A 46 1.53 -15.25 -22.44
C ALA A 46 0.09 -15.67 -22.09
N PRO A 47 -0.26 -16.96 -22.25
CA PRO A 47 -1.63 -17.44 -22.02
C PRO A 47 -2.10 -17.28 -20.56
N ASP A 48 -1.16 -17.16 -19.62
CA ASP A 48 -1.38 -16.91 -18.19
C ASP A 48 -1.36 -15.41 -17.82
N ALA A 49 -1.06 -14.52 -18.76
CA ALA A 49 -1.03 -13.08 -18.52
C ALA A 49 -2.44 -12.51 -18.27
N ARG A 50 -2.52 -11.51 -17.39
CA ARG A 50 -3.79 -10.81 -17.14
C ARG A 50 -4.20 -10.00 -18.39
N PRO A 51 -5.48 -10.04 -18.81
CA PRO A 51 -5.94 -9.29 -19.96
C PRO A 51 -5.78 -7.78 -19.71
N THR A 52 -5.23 -7.08 -20.70
CA THR A 52 -5.07 -5.62 -20.65
C THR A 52 -6.42 -4.93 -20.82
N ALA A 53 -6.57 -3.72 -20.25
CA ALA A 53 -7.84 -2.98 -20.30
C ALA A 53 -8.34 -2.73 -21.74
N ALA A 54 -7.43 -2.59 -22.72
CA ALA A 54 -7.77 -2.45 -24.13
C ALA A 54 -8.39 -3.73 -24.73
N SER A 55 -7.91 -4.91 -24.32
CA SER A 55 -8.47 -6.20 -24.75
C SER A 55 -9.82 -6.53 -24.08
N ALA A 56 -10.08 -5.95 -22.91
CA ALA A 56 -11.34 -6.13 -22.18
C ALA A 56 -12.50 -5.35 -22.83
N THR A 57 -12.23 -4.18 -23.42
CA THR A 57 -13.25 -3.36 -24.12
C THR A 57 -13.64 -3.90 -25.50
N ALA A 58 -12.79 -4.72 -26.12
CA ALA A 58 -13.04 -5.30 -27.45
C ALA A 58 -13.94 -6.56 -27.43
N LYS A 59 -14.22 -7.12 -26.25
CA LYS A 59 -15.06 -8.32 -26.05
C LYS A 59 -16.49 -8.00 -25.59
N LYS A 60 -16.92 -6.73 -25.64
CA LYS A 60 -18.24 -6.28 -25.22
C LYS A 60 -19.05 -5.86 -26.45
#